data_AF-J9VHY5-F1
#
_entry.id   AF-J9VHY5-F1
#
_cell.length_a   1.000
_cell.length_b   1.000
_cell.length_c   1.000
_cell.angle_alpha   90.00
_cell.angle_beta   90.00
_cell.angle_gamma   90.00
#
_symmetry.space_group_name_H-M   'P 1'
#
loop_
_entity.id
_entity.type
_entity.pdbx_description
1 polymer ?
#
loop_
_entity_poly.entity_id
_entity_poly.type
_entity_poly.pdbx_seq_one_letter_code
_entity_poly.pdbx_strand_id
1 'polypeptide(L)'
;MSSDKSQVAPYGQSQATQYKAHPFHNKGDITLISSDGVLFKADVWCLAHASAVFHDMLEMSNPSVADTSTPESISVPVKPPHPSEPIDIPFPSRTLQLFLDLSRVSDDVMLAITMEEAGDLLSFSHLYDLREFVLKKLKDRAMDLGRRRPWDLLVLASRLDLDDLGVSALEAMNEDTFVRGQKGSTSNFWESIALLQNGWQSRIIMSVIDKPEGGSVRRPGYPDDYSYKTGYVFKLRDWSEAGRRFRNTRLRDEQ
;
A
#
# COMPACT_ATOMS: atom_id res chain seq x y z
N MET A 1 -60.77 19.24 -5.79
CA MET A 1 -59.67 19.39 -4.81
C MET A 1 -59.28 17.99 -4.37
N SER A 2 -58.27 17.43 -5.03
CA SER A 2 -57.81 16.06 -4.84
C SER A 2 -56.53 16.13 -4.00
N SER A 3 -56.58 15.59 -2.78
CA SER A 3 -55.42 15.52 -1.89
C SER A 3 -54.59 14.30 -2.26
N ASP A 4 -53.45 14.55 -2.92
CA ASP A 4 -52.44 13.56 -3.22
C ASP A 4 -51.61 13.27 -1.95
N LYS A 5 -51.73 12.05 -1.42
CA LYS A 5 -50.90 11.58 -0.31
C LYS A 5 -49.70 10.85 -0.90
N SER A 6 -48.64 11.58 -1.18
CA SER A 6 -47.32 10.98 -1.42
C SER A 6 -46.84 10.31 -0.13
N GLN A 7 -46.87 8.98 -0.10
CA GLN A 7 -46.18 8.18 0.91
C GLN A 7 -44.68 8.33 0.72
N VAL A 8 -44.02 8.96 1.69
CA VAL A 8 -42.57 8.96 1.85
C VAL A 8 -42.18 7.59 2.41
N ALA A 9 -41.39 6.82 1.66
CA ALA A 9 -40.80 5.59 2.14
C ALA A 9 -39.76 5.91 3.24
N PRO A 10 -39.78 5.23 4.40
CA PRO A 10 -38.76 5.45 5.41
C PRO A 10 -37.43 4.83 4.95
N TYR A 11 -36.40 5.67 4.94
CA TYR A 11 -34.99 5.26 4.89
C TYR A 11 -34.67 4.41 6.13
N GLY A 12 -33.92 3.33 5.94
CA GLY A 12 -33.32 2.56 7.04
C GLY A 12 -33.92 1.17 7.27
N GLN A 13 -34.03 0.35 6.24
CA GLN A 13 -33.97 -1.10 6.44
C GLN A 13 -32.51 -1.53 6.28
N SER A 14 -31.80 -1.64 7.40
CA SER A 14 -30.54 -2.36 7.47
C SER A 14 -30.82 -3.79 7.01
N GLN A 15 -30.49 -4.10 5.76
CA GLN A 15 -30.43 -5.48 5.32
C GLN A 15 -29.45 -6.19 6.26
N ALA A 16 -29.93 -7.19 6.99
CA ALA A 16 -29.10 -8.05 7.81
C ALA A 16 -28.14 -8.78 6.86
N THR A 17 -27.01 -8.15 6.57
CA THR A 17 -25.97 -8.72 5.72
C THR A 17 -25.48 -9.94 6.44
N GLN A 18 -25.75 -11.12 5.88
CA GLN A 18 -25.39 -12.38 6.50
C GLN A 18 -23.89 -12.56 6.37
N TYR A 19 -23.14 -12.09 7.37
CA TYR A 19 -21.69 -12.17 7.35
C TYR A 19 -21.21 -13.62 7.41
N LYS A 20 -20.19 -13.93 6.62
CA LYS A 20 -19.52 -15.24 6.67
C LYS A 20 -18.40 -15.20 7.69
N ALA A 21 -18.45 -16.04 8.73
CA ALA A 21 -17.35 -16.15 9.68
C ALA A 21 -16.10 -16.77 9.05
N HIS A 22 -14.93 -16.18 9.30
CA HIS A 22 -13.65 -16.72 8.83
C HIS A 22 -13.29 -18.02 9.59
N PRO A 23 -12.85 -19.09 8.91
CA PRO A 23 -12.61 -20.40 9.54
C PRO A 23 -11.50 -20.40 10.61
N PHE A 24 -10.46 -19.58 10.42
CA PHE A 24 -9.28 -19.54 11.31
C PHE A 24 -9.22 -18.33 12.25
N HIS A 25 -10.13 -17.37 12.08
CA HIS A 25 -10.22 -16.16 12.91
C HIS A 25 -11.63 -16.06 13.50
N ASN A 26 -12.01 -17.05 14.31
CA ASN A 26 -13.33 -17.15 14.93
C ASN A 26 -13.31 -16.97 16.46
N LYS A 27 -12.15 -16.60 17.02
CA LYS A 27 -11.93 -16.29 18.44
C LYS A 27 -11.22 -14.94 18.58
N GLY A 28 -11.54 -14.23 19.65
CA GLY A 28 -11.00 -12.90 19.93
C GLY A 28 -12.00 -12.03 20.69
N ASP A 29 -11.51 -10.90 21.19
CA ASP A 29 -12.26 -9.93 21.98
C ASP A 29 -12.88 -8.82 21.13
N ILE A 30 -12.55 -8.77 19.83
CA ILE A 30 -13.11 -7.80 18.88
C ILE A 30 -13.48 -8.46 17.56
N THR A 31 -14.46 -7.87 16.89
CA THR A 31 -14.95 -8.30 15.59
C THR A 31 -14.63 -7.27 14.52
N LEU A 32 -14.00 -7.69 13.43
CA LEU A 32 -13.73 -6.90 12.23
C LEU A 32 -14.53 -7.50 11.06
N ILE A 33 -14.98 -6.65 10.14
CA ILE A 33 -15.69 -7.05 8.93
C ILE A 33 -14.89 -6.55 7.73
N SER A 34 -14.54 -7.44 6.80
CA SER A 34 -13.90 -7.05 5.55
C SER A 34 -14.90 -6.50 4.53
N SER A 35 -14.41 -5.80 3.51
CA SER A 35 -15.25 -5.18 2.47
C SER A 35 -16.09 -6.17 1.65
N ASP A 36 -15.68 -7.44 1.63
CA ASP A 36 -16.39 -8.57 1.01
C ASP A 36 -17.29 -9.35 1.99
N GLY A 37 -17.56 -8.79 3.18
CA GLY A 37 -18.56 -9.29 4.13
C GLY A 37 -18.10 -10.51 4.95
N VAL A 38 -16.79 -10.68 5.15
CA VAL A 38 -16.24 -11.75 5.99
C VAL A 38 -15.94 -11.22 7.39
N LEU A 39 -16.40 -11.95 8.39
CA LEU A 39 -16.24 -11.62 9.80
C LEU A 39 -14.98 -12.28 10.37
N PHE A 40 -14.11 -11.46 10.95
CA PHE A 40 -12.89 -11.87 11.63
C PHE A 40 -13.00 -11.55 13.12
N LYS A 41 -12.71 -12.52 13.97
CA LYS A 41 -12.44 -12.26 15.39
C LYS A 41 -10.93 -12.20 15.62
N ALA A 42 -10.52 -11.22 16.39
CA ALA A 42 -9.12 -10.92 16.67
C ALA A 42 -8.91 -10.50 18.13
N ASP A 43 -7.67 -10.57 18.58
CA ASP A 43 -7.26 -10.16 19.91
C ASP A 43 -6.90 -8.67 19.88
N VAL A 44 -7.54 -7.87 20.73
CA VAL A 44 -7.33 -6.40 20.78
C VAL A 44 -5.87 -6.06 21.00
N TRP A 45 -5.19 -6.80 21.87
CA TRP A 45 -3.77 -6.62 22.14
C TRP A 45 -2.91 -6.77 20.88
N CYS A 46 -3.15 -7.80 20.06
CA CYS A 46 -2.38 -8.02 18.83
C CYS A 46 -2.60 -6.89 17.82
N LEU A 47 -3.84 -6.41 17.69
CA LEU A 47 -4.19 -5.30 16.79
C LEU A 47 -3.52 -3.99 17.22
N ALA A 48 -3.67 -3.62 18.50
CA ALA A 48 -3.08 -2.41 19.06
C ALA A 48 -1.54 -2.47 19.06
N HIS A 49 -0.96 -3.65 19.22
CA HIS A 49 0.48 -3.85 19.11
C HIS A 49 0.99 -3.72 17.67
N ALA A 50 0.22 -4.15 16.68
CA ALA A 50 0.62 -4.12 15.27
C ALA A 50 0.33 -2.79 14.55
N SER A 51 -0.60 -1.97 15.05
CA SER A 51 -1.08 -0.75 14.39
C SER A 51 -1.36 0.38 15.39
N ALA A 52 -0.87 1.57 15.09
CA ALA A 52 -1.14 2.76 15.89
C ALA A 52 -2.61 3.21 15.77
N VAL A 53 -3.21 3.14 14.58
CA VAL A 53 -4.63 3.46 14.40
C VAL A 53 -5.53 2.54 15.23
N PHE A 54 -5.27 1.23 15.21
CA PHE A 54 -6.04 0.30 16.05
C PHE A 54 -5.78 0.54 17.54
N HIS A 55 -4.56 0.87 17.94
CA HIS A 55 -4.26 1.24 19.31
C HIS A 55 -5.14 2.42 19.76
N ASP A 56 -5.11 3.51 19.02
CA ASP A 56 -5.80 4.75 19.37
C ASP A 56 -7.33 4.58 19.30
N MET A 57 -7.85 3.89 18.28
CA MET A 57 -9.27 3.62 18.13
C MET A 57 -9.83 2.78 19.29
N LEU A 58 -9.05 1.81 19.78
CA LEU A 58 -9.46 0.90 20.86
C LEU A 58 -9.29 1.53 22.25
N GLU A 59 -8.35 2.44 22.42
CA GLU A 59 -8.21 3.26 23.63
C GLU A 59 -9.31 4.32 23.73
N MET A 60 -9.64 5.01 22.63
CA MET A 60 -10.72 6.03 22.60
C MET A 60 -12.12 5.43 22.80
N SER A 61 -12.32 4.18 22.38
CA SER A 61 -13.57 3.44 22.59
C SER A 61 -13.79 3.06 24.07
N ASN A 62 -12.84 3.38 24.96
CA ASN A 62 -12.86 3.09 26.38
C ASN A 62 -13.10 4.38 27.18
N PRO A 63 -14.35 4.83 27.39
CA PRO A 63 -14.64 5.90 28.34
C PRO A 63 -14.44 5.37 29.77
N SER A 64 -13.19 5.35 30.25
CA SER A 64 -12.90 5.08 31.65
C SER A 64 -13.09 6.35 32.48
N VAL A 65 -14.30 6.48 33.03
CA VAL A 65 -14.65 7.03 34.36
C VAL A 65 -13.83 8.24 34.85
N ALA A 66 -14.32 9.44 34.53
CA ALA A 66 -14.28 10.62 35.41
C ALA A 66 -15.74 11.11 35.48
N ASP A 67 -16.45 11.25 36.60
CA ASP A 67 -16.12 11.34 38.01
C ASP A 67 -17.25 10.65 38.79
N THR A 68 -16.94 9.72 39.70
CA THR A 68 -17.79 9.52 40.88
C THR A 68 -16.92 9.03 42.03
N SER A 69 -16.61 9.96 42.90
CA SER A 69 -15.94 9.75 44.19
C SER A 69 -16.82 8.96 45.16
N THR A 70 -16.50 7.68 45.39
CA THR A 70 -16.69 7.00 46.69
C THR A 70 -15.89 5.69 46.76
N PRO A 71 -15.30 5.32 47.92
CA PRO A 71 -14.31 4.26 47.99
C PRO A 71 -14.92 2.91 48.42
N GLU A 72 -14.12 1.86 48.18
CA GLU A 72 -14.20 0.50 48.74
C GLU A 72 -15.18 -0.49 48.09
N SER A 73 -14.67 -1.25 47.11
CA SER A 73 -14.79 -2.71 47.07
C SER A 73 -13.76 -3.29 46.11
N ILE A 74 -13.05 -4.33 46.57
CA ILE A 74 -12.01 -5.04 45.81
C ILE A 74 -12.69 -5.81 44.68
N SER A 75 -12.77 -5.17 43.51
CA SER A 75 -13.22 -5.78 42.27
C SER A 75 -12.01 -6.26 41.49
N VAL A 76 -12.02 -7.56 41.16
CA VAL A 76 -11.18 -8.19 40.12
C VAL A 76 -11.04 -7.24 38.92
N PRO A 77 -9.88 -7.10 38.27
CA PRO A 77 -9.74 -6.23 37.09
C PRO A 77 -10.69 -6.73 36.00
N VAL A 78 -11.84 -6.06 35.88
CA VAL A 78 -12.81 -6.29 34.82
C VAL A 78 -12.14 -5.82 33.55
N LYS A 79 -11.82 -6.77 32.66
CA LYS A 79 -11.31 -6.49 31.32
C LYS A 79 -12.26 -5.47 30.68
N PRO A 80 -11.77 -4.31 30.23
CA PRO A 80 -12.65 -3.26 29.74
C PRO A 80 -13.51 -3.76 28.56
N PRO A 81 -14.79 -3.36 28.48
CA PRO A 81 -15.66 -3.73 27.38
C PRO A 81 -15.22 -3.01 26.10
N HIS A 82 -14.49 -3.72 25.25
CA HIS A 82 -14.19 -3.30 23.88
C HIS A 82 -15.48 -3.23 23.04
N PRO A 83 -15.50 -2.46 21.93
CA PRO A 83 -16.72 -2.22 21.18
C PRO A 83 -17.45 -3.52 20.84
N SER A 84 -18.69 -3.63 21.32
CA SER A 84 -19.61 -4.74 21.04
C SER A 84 -19.99 -4.80 19.55
N GLU A 85 -19.88 -3.65 18.86
CA GLU A 85 -20.17 -3.52 17.44
C GLU A 85 -18.97 -3.91 16.58
N PRO A 86 -19.17 -4.70 15.51
CA PRO A 86 -18.13 -4.99 14.55
C PRO A 86 -17.57 -3.72 13.87
N ILE A 87 -16.26 -3.72 13.60
CA ILE A 87 -15.60 -2.63 12.87
C ILE A 87 -15.48 -2.98 11.39
N ASP A 88 -16.07 -2.17 10.53
CA ASP A 88 -15.94 -2.32 9.08
C ASP A 88 -14.56 -1.85 8.59
N ILE A 89 -13.90 -2.71 7.81
CA ILE A 89 -12.57 -2.50 7.24
C ILE A 89 -12.73 -2.48 5.72
N PRO A 90 -12.31 -1.40 5.02
CA PRO A 90 -12.50 -1.23 3.58
C PRO A 90 -11.44 -2.01 2.77
N PHE A 91 -11.11 -3.24 3.20
CA PHE A 91 -10.18 -4.14 2.53
C PHE A 91 -10.77 -5.55 2.41
N PRO A 92 -10.40 -6.30 1.36
CA PRO A 92 -10.84 -7.67 1.17
C PRO A 92 -10.41 -8.59 2.32
N SER A 93 -11.18 -9.66 2.53
CA SER A 93 -10.92 -10.68 3.55
C SER A 93 -9.49 -11.23 3.50
N ARG A 94 -8.92 -11.39 2.30
CA ARG A 94 -7.55 -11.89 2.12
C ARG A 94 -6.49 -10.96 2.71
N THR A 95 -6.59 -9.66 2.46
CA THR A 95 -5.65 -8.66 3.00
C THR A 95 -5.75 -8.62 4.53
N LEU A 96 -6.99 -8.63 5.06
CA LEU A 96 -7.23 -8.62 6.49
C LEU A 96 -6.71 -9.88 7.17
N GLN A 97 -6.91 -11.06 6.57
CA GLN A 97 -6.35 -12.31 7.06
C GLN A 97 -4.82 -12.23 7.15
N LEU A 98 -4.15 -11.79 6.08
CA LEU A 98 -2.69 -11.70 6.06
C LEU A 98 -2.15 -10.73 7.12
N PHE A 99 -2.82 -9.59 7.32
CA PHE A 99 -2.47 -8.66 8.40
C PHE A 99 -2.63 -9.30 9.78
N LEU A 100 -3.72 -10.01 10.03
CA LEU A 100 -3.95 -10.68 11.31
C LEU A 100 -2.94 -11.80 11.57
N ASP A 101 -2.61 -12.58 10.54
CA ASP A 101 -1.56 -13.59 10.62
C ASP A 101 -0.21 -12.93 10.94
N LEU A 102 0.11 -11.82 10.26
CA LEU A 102 1.31 -11.02 10.52
C LEU A 102 1.41 -10.51 11.96
N SER A 103 0.31 -10.02 12.52
CA SER A 103 0.26 -9.48 13.88
C SER A 103 0.54 -10.52 14.96
N ARG A 104 0.37 -11.82 14.64
CA ARG A 104 0.49 -12.94 15.57
C ARG A 104 1.84 -13.66 15.50
N VAL A 105 2.57 -13.48 14.40
CA VAL A 105 3.75 -14.30 14.09
C VAL A 105 5.03 -13.63 14.59
N SER A 106 5.81 -14.38 15.38
CA SER A 106 7.15 -13.98 15.84
C SER A 106 8.12 -13.79 14.66
N ASP A 107 9.21 -13.06 14.90
CA ASP A 107 10.06 -12.41 13.88
C ASP A 107 10.65 -13.26 12.74
N ASP A 108 10.62 -14.59 12.82
CA ASP A 108 11.37 -15.48 11.90
C ASP A 108 10.59 -16.15 10.77
N VAL A 109 9.27 -15.90 10.61
CA VAL A 109 8.51 -16.57 9.53
C VAL A 109 8.45 -15.72 8.27
N MET A 110 9.04 -16.23 7.20
CA MET A 110 8.91 -15.66 5.86
C MET A 110 7.48 -15.77 5.36
N LEU A 111 6.85 -14.64 5.06
CA LEU A 111 5.48 -14.60 4.54
C LEU A 111 5.37 -15.22 3.14
N ALA A 112 4.59 -16.28 3.01
CA ALA A 112 4.26 -16.85 1.70
C ALA A 112 3.18 -16.01 1.01
N ILE A 113 3.55 -14.80 0.57
CA ILE A 113 2.69 -13.87 -0.17
C ILE A 113 3.22 -13.59 -1.59
N THR A 114 2.32 -13.18 -2.46
CA THR A 114 2.56 -12.69 -3.82
C THR A 114 2.90 -11.19 -3.83
N MET A 115 3.35 -10.66 -4.97
CA MET A 115 3.63 -9.22 -5.14
C MET A 115 2.36 -8.37 -5.03
N GLU A 116 1.22 -8.89 -5.50
CA GLU A 116 -0.08 -8.23 -5.40
C GLU A 116 -0.53 -8.12 -3.94
N GLU A 117 -0.51 -9.24 -3.21
CA GLU A 117 -0.82 -9.27 -1.78
C GLU A 117 0.12 -8.37 -0.96
N ALA A 118 1.40 -8.30 -1.30
CA ALA A 118 2.35 -7.37 -0.66
C ALA A 118 1.93 -5.91 -0.90
N GLY A 119 1.48 -5.58 -2.12
CA GLY A 119 0.99 -4.25 -2.43
C GLY A 119 -0.30 -3.88 -1.71
N ASP A 120 -1.22 -4.82 -1.55
CA ASP A 120 -2.45 -4.59 -0.79
C ASP A 120 -2.16 -4.36 0.69
N LEU A 121 -1.24 -5.13 1.28
CA LEU A 121 -0.82 -4.93 2.67
C LEU A 121 -0.05 -3.62 2.87
N LEU A 122 0.76 -3.19 1.90
CA LEU A 122 1.45 -1.90 1.98
C LEU A 122 0.44 -0.75 1.87
N SER A 123 -0.60 -0.91 1.05
CA SER A 123 -1.72 0.04 0.98
C SER A 123 -2.50 0.08 2.30
N PHE A 124 -2.77 -1.10 2.88
CA PHE A 124 -3.35 -1.22 4.23
C PHE A 124 -2.51 -0.48 5.27
N SER A 125 -1.18 -0.58 5.16
CA SER A 125 -0.27 0.08 6.09
C SER A 125 -0.32 1.60 6.08
N HIS A 126 -0.67 2.19 4.94
CA HIS A 126 -0.84 3.63 4.82
C HIS A 126 -2.10 4.13 5.55
N LEU A 127 -3.17 3.33 5.56
CA LEU A 127 -4.44 3.72 6.20
C LEU A 127 -4.46 3.41 7.71
N TYR A 128 -3.89 2.27 8.10
CA TYR A 128 -3.95 1.77 9.47
C TYR A 128 -2.67 1.99 10.28
N ASP A 129 -1.70 2.72 9.73
CA ASP A 129 -0.41 3.06 10.38
C ASP A 129 0.21 1.86 11.10
N LEU A 130 0.67 0.89 10.31
CA LEU A 130 1.33 -0.30 10.87
C LEU A 130 2.63 0.10 11.54
N ARG A 131 2.87 -0.45 12.73
CA ARG A 131 4.11 -0.18 13.45
C ARG A 131 5.33 -0.66 12.67
N GLU A 132 6.45 0.02 12.89
CA GLU A 132 7.69 -0.14 12.11
C GLU A 132 8.14 -1.60 11.96
N PHE A 133 8.03 -2.43 13.00
CA PHE A 133 8.45 -3.83 12.91
C PHE A 133 7.61 -4.67 11.92
N VAL A 134 6.30 -4.38 11.79
CA VAL A 134 5.40 -5.05 10.83
C VAL A 134 5.68 -4.50 9.43
N LEU A 135 5.77 -3.18 9.31
CA LEU A 135 6.01 -2.50 8.04
C LEU A 135 7.36 -2.92 7.44
N LYS A 136 8.40 -3.01 8.26
CA LYS A 136 9.73 -3.45 7.84
C LYS A 136 9.70 -4.87 7.29
N LYS A 137 9.08 -5.83 7.98
CA LYS A 137 8.92 -7.21 7.48
C LYS A 137 8.23 -7.25 6.11
N LEU A 138 7.20 -6.43 5.94
CA LEU A 138 6.46 -6.35 4.70
C LEU A 138 7.29 -5.73 3.56
N LYS A 139 8.02 -4.64 3.83
CA LYS A 139 8.96 -4.03 2.89
C LYS A 139 10.07 -5.01 2.50
N ASP A 140 10.70 -5.66 3.46
CA ASP A 140 11.76 -6.66 3.25
C ASP A 140 11.24 -7.79 2.35
N ARG A 141 10.03 -8.27 2.61
CA ARG A 141 9.40 -9.30 1.79
C ARG A 141 9.10 -8.81 0.37
N ALA A 142 8.59 -7.59 0.21
CA ALA A 142 8.33 -7.00 -1.11
C ALA A 142 9.64 -6.84 -1.91
N MET A 143 10.72 -6.41 -1.26
CA MET A 143 12.05 -6.32 -1.87
C MET A 143 12.56 -7.70 -2.32
N ASP A 144 12.41 -8.73 -1.51
CA ASP A 144 12.79 -10.10 -1.86
C ASP A 144 12.02 -10.65 -3.07
N LEU A 145 10.72 -10.39 -3.15
CA LEU A 145 9.90 -10.72 -4.32
C LEU A 145 10.38 -9.93 -5.56
N GLY A 146 10.72 -8.67 -5.35
CA GLY A 146 11.17 -7.75 -6.40
C GLY A 146 12.53 -8.10 -6.99
N ARG A 147 13.43 -8.77 -6.26
CA ARG A 147 14.72 -9.23 -6.80
C ARG A 147 14.58 -10.06 -8.08
N ARG A 148 13.47 -10.82 -8.22
CA ARG A 148 13.20 -11.64 -9.42
C ARG A 148 12.35 -10.91 -10.47
N ARG A 149 11.63 -9.86 -10.06
CA ARG A 149 10.67 -9.11 -10.88
C ARG A 149 10.80 -7.62 -10.56
N PRO A 150 11.95 -7.00 -10.88
CA PRO A 150 12.25 -5.66 -10.36
C PRO A 150 11.33 -4.60 -10.98
N TRP A 151 10.84 -4.80 -12.21
CA TRP A 151 9.86 -3.91 -12.82
C TRP A 151 8.54 -3.87 -12.05
N ASP A 152 8.08 -5.03 -11.57
CA ASP A 152 6.85 -5.10 -10.77
C ASP A 152 7.03 -4.39 -9.43
N LEU A 153 8.20 -4.54 -8.81
CA LEU A 153 8.55 -3.80 -7.60
C LEU A 153 8.60 -2.29 -7.85
N LEU A 154 9.14 -1.86 -9.00
CA LEU A 154 9.20 -0.44 -9.37
C LEU A 154 7.82 0.16 -9.62
N VAL A 155 6.93 -0.58 -10.29
CA VAL A 155 5.52 -0.18 -10.48
C VAL A 155 4.81 -0.10 -9.14
N LEU A 156 5.01 -1.09 -8.27
CA LEU A 156 4.43 -1.09 -6.93
C LEU A 156 4.93 0.10 -6.10
N ALA A 157 6.23 0.34 -6.11
CA ALA A 157 6.87 1.47 -5.43
C ALA A 157 6.29 2.80 -5.92
N SER A 158 6.15 2.95 -7.25
CA SER A 158 5.57 4.14 -7.84
C SER A 158 4.10 4.33 -7.46
N ARG A 159 3.30 3.27 -7.48
CA ARG A 159 1.88 3.33 -7.12
C ARG A 159 1.65 3.78 -5.68
N LEU A 160 2.53 3.36 -4.77
CA LEU A 160 2.44 3.65 -3.33
C LEU A 160 3.34 4.81 -2.88
N ASP A 161 4.03 5.46 -3.82
CA ASP A 161 5.04 6.49 -3.58
C ASP A 161 6.14 6.10 -2.55
N LEU A 162 6.58 4.85 -2.61
CA LEU A 162 7.57 4.27 -1.69
C LEU A 162 8.96 4.25 -2.30
N ASP A 163 9.71 5.35 -2.10
CA ASP A 163 11.06 5.54 -2.63
C ASP A 163 12.03 4.39 -2.30
N ASP A 164 11.99 3.83 -1.09
CA ASP A 164 12.87 2.74 -0.66
C ASP A 164 12.74 1.50 -1.56
N LEU A 165 11.50 1.13 -1.91
CA LEU A 165 11.21 0.01 -2.80
C LEU A 165 11.65 0.34 -4.23
N GLY A 166 11.49 1.60 -4.65
CA GLY A 166 11.96 2.08 -5.95
C GLY A 166 13.47 1.99 -6.11
N VAL A 167 14.21 2.41 -5.09
CA VAL A 167 15.68 2.28 -5.05
C VAL A 167 16.09 0.81 -5.10
N SER A 168 15.48 -0.03 -4.26
CA SER A 168 15.76 -1.47 -4.24
C SER A 168 15.48 -2.13 -5.60
N ALA A 169 14.40 -1.74 -6.27
CA ALA A 169 14.08 -2.21 -7.62
C ALA A 169 15.15 -1.82 -8.65
N LEU A 170 15.60 -0.56 -8.65
CA LEU A 170 16.63 -0.07 -9.56
C LEU A 170 18.00 -0.74 -9.32
N GLU A 171 18.35 -0.98 -8.05
CA GLU A 171 19.57 -1.70 -7.67
C GLU A 171 19.53 -3.18 -8.08
N ALA A 172 18.35 -3.79 -8.11
CA ALA A 172 18.16 -5.15 -8.59
C ALA A 172 18.13 -5.27 -10.13
N MET A 173 18.01 -4.16 -10.85
CA MET A 173 18.06 -4.13 -12.31
C MET A 173 19.49 -4.00 -12.82
N ASN A 174 19.68 -4.39 -14.08
CA ASN A 174 20.78 -3.95 -14.92
C ASN A 174 20.21 -3.27 -16.17
N GLU A 175 21.08 -2.65 -16.97
CA GLU A 175 20.69 -1.95 -18.21
C GLU A 175 19.78 -2.80 -19.11
N ASP A 176 20.14 -4.06 -19.33
CA ASP A 176 19.39 -4.99 -20.17
C ASP A 176 17.99 -5.31 -19.61
N THR A 177 17.87 -5.52 -18.29
CA THR A 177 16.57 -5.73 -17.62
C THR A 177 15.71 -4.48 -17.64
N PHE A 178 16.33 -3.31 -17.52
CA PHE A 178 15.63 -2.03 -17.58
C PHE A 178 15.10 -1.75 -18.99
N VAL A 179 15.95 -1.81 -20.01
CA VAL A 179 15.57 -1.50 -21.40
C VAL A 179 14.54 -2.50 -21.95
N ARG A 180 14.65 -3.78 -21.59
CA ARG A 180 13.68 -4.81 -21.99
C ARG A 180 12.29 -4.60 -21.40
N GLY A 181 12.14 -3.83 -20.34
CA GLY A 181 10.85 -3.60 -19.71
C GLY A 181 10.30 -4.81 -18.93
N GLN A 182 9.02 -4.74 -18.57
CA GLN A 182 8.35 -5.74 -17.75
C GLN A 182 8.21 -7.10 -18.47
N LYS A 183 8.64 -8.17 -17.80
CA LYS A 183 8.67 -9.53 -18.35
C LYS A 183 7.24 -10.06 -18.56
N GLY A 184 6.93 -10.51 -19.78
CA GLY A 184 5.64 -11.15 -20.10
C GLY A 184 4.65 -10.27 -20.87
N SER A 185 5.03 -9.03 -21.18
CA SER A 185 4.32 -8.17 -22.12
C SER A 185 5.20 -7.94 -23.35
N THR A 186 4.62 -7.56 -24.49
CA THR A 186 5.36 -7.04 -25.67
C THR A 186 6.04 -5.69 -25.41
N SER A 187 6.18 -5.32 -24.13
CA SER A 187 6.47 -3.99 -23.67
C SER A 187 7.94 -3.67 -23.73
N ASN A 188 8.25 -2.65 -24.52
CA ASN A 188 9.54 -1.98 -24.48
C ASN A 188 9.65 -1.10 -23.22
N PHE A 189 10.85 -0.57 -23.01
CA PHE A 189 11.16 0.43 -21.98
C PHE A 189 10.06 1.49 -21.78
N TRP A 190 9.57 2.12 -22.85
CA TRP A 190 8.63 3.23 -22.75
C TRP A 190 7.25 2.81 -22.27
N GLU A 191 6.78 1.64 -22.70
CA GLU A 191 5.55 1.05 -22.17
C GLU A 191 5.66 0.74 -20.69
N SER A 192 6.83 0.26 -20.24
CA SER A 192 7.06 -0.03 -18.82
C SER A 192 7.15 1.25 -17.98
N ILE A 193 7.75 2.32 -18.51
CA ILE A 193 7.76 3.64 -17.89
C ILE A 193 6.34 4.21 -17.80
N ALA A 194 5.50 4.03 -18.83
CA ALA A 194 4.13 4.54 -18.84
C ALA A 194 3.24 3.93 -17.74
N LEU A 195 3.62 2.80 -17.14
CA LEU A 195 2.93 2.19 -16.00
C LEU A 195 3.19 2.93 -14.68
N LEU A 196 4.20 3.80 -14.62
CA LEU A 196 4.58 4.52 -13.42
C LEU A 196 3.77 5.81 -13.28
N GLN A 197 3.63 6.31 -12.05
CA GLN A 197 3.05 7.63 -11.81
C GLN A 197 3.87 8.74 -12.48
N ASN A 198 3.23 9.81 -12.95
CA ASN A 198 3.86 10.87 -13.74
C ASN A 198 5.13 11.48 -13.09
N GLY A 199 5.13 11.69 -11.77
CA GLY A 199 6.30 12.18 -11.04
C GLY A 199 7.46 11.18 -11.06
N TRP A 200 7.15 9.89 -10.94
CA TRP A 200 8.13 8.81 -10.98
C TRP A 200 8.75 8.63 -12.37
N GLN A 201 7.95 8.74 -13.44
CA GLN A 201 8.44 8.68 -14.82
C GLN A 201 9.57 9.69 -15.05
N SER A 202 9.32 10.96 -14.68
CA SER A 202 10.27 12.06 -14.83
C SER A 202 11.53 11.81 -14.00
N ARG A 203 11.37 11.42 -12.73
CA ARG A 203 12.48 11.14 -11.82
C ARG A 203 13.37 10.00 -12.33
N ILE A 204 12.79 8.91 -12.83
CA ILE A 204 13.54 7.76 -13.36
C ILE A 204 14.29 8.17 -14.63
N ILE A 205 13.61 8.83 -15.57
CA ILE A 205 14.24 9.32 -16.81
C ILE A 205 15.43 10.22 -16.46
N MET A 206 15.27 11.19 -15.55
CA MET A 206 16.36 12.09 -15.17
C MET A 206 17.51 11.41 -14.43
N SER A 207 17.22 10.31 -13.72
CA SER A 207 18.20 9.57 -12.92
C SER A 207 19.06 8.64 -13.78
N VAL A 208 18.46 8.09 -14.84
CA VAL A 208 19.00 6.97 -15.58
C VAL A 208 19.46 7.35 -17.00
N ILE A 209 18.87 8.38 -17.60
CA ILE A 209 19.23 8.84 -18.95
C ILE A 209 20.24 10.00 -18.85
N ASP A 210 21.33 9.91 -19.61
CA ASP A 210 22.26 11.03 -19.78
C ASP A 210 21.56 12.21 -20.46
N LYS A 211 21.94 13.43 -20.08
CA LYS A 211 21.52 14.60 -20.87
C LYS A 211 22.02 14.37 -22.29
N PRO A 212 21.17 14.49 -23.33
CA PRO A 212 21.64 14.32 -24.70
C PRO A 212 22.75 15.33 -24.95
N GLU A 213 23.97 14.85 -25.21
CA GLU A 213 25.08 15.69 -25.65
C GLU A 213 24.69 16.27 -27.02
N GLY A 214 24.21 17.52 -27.03
CA GLY A 214 24.06 18.31 -28.26
C GLY A 214 22.78 18.12 -29.09
N GLY A 215 21.69 17.57 -28.55
CA GLY A 215 20.42 17.46 -29.29
C GLY A 215 19.53 18.71 -29.13
N SER A 216 19.57 19.64 -30.09
CA SER A 216 18.63 20.78 -30.12
C SER A 216 17.18 20.27 -30.25
N VAL A 217 16.32 20.56 -29.27
CA VAL A 217 14.87 20.35 -29.34
C VAL A 217 14.31 21.27 -30.42
N ARG A 218 13.89 20.72 -31.57
CA ARG A 218 13.20 21.50 -32.60
C ARG A 218 11.77 21.77 -32.18
N ARG A 219 11.40 23.05 -32.15
CA ARG A 219 10.01 23.51 -32.06
C ARG A 219 9.30 23.30 -33.40
N PRO A 220 8.04 22.86 -33.44
CA PRO A 220 7.28 22.76 -34.70
C PRO A 220 7.10 24.14 -35.33
N GLY A 221 7.47 24.29 -36.62
CA GLY A 221 7.28 25.54 -37.39
C GLY A 221 8.28 25.88 -38.50
N TYR A 222 9.21 25.00 -38.89
CA TYR A 222 10.16 25.26 -39.98
C TYR A 222 10.08 24.15 -41.04
N PRO A 223 10.05 24.49 -42.36
CA PRO A 223 9.89 23.50 -43.41
C PRO A 223 11.21 22.84 -43.82
N ASP A 224 11.04 21.54 -44.07
CA ASP A 224 11.75 20.63 -44.98
C ASP A 224 13.24 20.35 -44.76
N ASP A 225 13.52 19.20 -44.15
CA ASP A 225 13.97 18.00 -44.87
C ASP A 225 14.65 17.04 -43.89
N TYR A 226 13.85 16.18 -43.22
CA TYR A 226 14.39 15.23 -42.22
C TYR A 226 13.73 13.86 -42.39
N SER A 227 14.46 13.00 -43.10
CA SER A 227 14.38 11.54 -42.94
C SER A 227 14.53 11.18 -41.46
N TYR A 228 13.44 10.74 -40.83
CA TYR A 228 13.46 10.25 -39.46
C TYR A 228 14.06 8.85 -39.45
N LYS A 229 15.35 8.75 -39.14
CA LYS A 229 15.86 7.51 -38.54
C LYS A 229 15.36 7.48 -37.09
N THR A 230 14.32 6.70 -36.85
CA THR A 230 13.88 6.25 -35.52
C THR A 230 15.05 5.54 -34.82
N GLY A 231 15.82 6.31 -34.05
CA GLY A 231 17.01 5.81 -33.40
C GLY A 231 17.54 6.81 -32.39
N TYR A 232 16.70 7.26 -31.45
CA TYR A 232 17.22 7.84 -30.23
C TYR A 232 17.85 6.71 -29.42
N VAL A 233 19.14 6.49 -29.64
CA VAL A 233 19.98 5.73 -28.72
C VAL A 233 20.26 6.67 -27.54
N PHE A 234 19.36 6.67 -26.55
CA PHE A 234 19.65 7.35 -25.30
C PHE A 234 20.78 6.60 -24.61
N LYS A 235 21.84 7.31 -24.26
CA LYS A 235 22.90 6.73 -23.45
C LYS A 235 22.41 6.65 -22.02
N LEU A 236 22.40 5.44 -21.46
CA LEU A 236 22.19 5.29 -20.03
C LEU A 236 23.43 5.77 -19.30
N ARG A 237 23.21 6.44 -18.18
CA ARG A 237 24.29 6.77 -17.26
C ARG A 237 24.83 5.48 -16.63
N ASP A 238 25.94 5.61 -15.90
CA ASP A 238 26.39 4.52 -15.01
C ASP A 238 25.24 4.05 -14.11
N TRP A 239 24.86 2.80 -14.32
CA TRP A 239 23.73 2.14 -13.67
C TRP A 239 23.97 1.92 -12.18
N SER A 240 25.24 1.76 -11.77
CA SER A 240 25.60 1.50 -10.38
C SER A 240 25.16 2.62 -9.43
N GLU A 241 24.88 3.81 -9.96
CA GLU A 241 24.40 4.96 -9.20
C GLU A 241 22.90 5.29 -9.43
N ALA A 242 22.17 4.50 -10.20
CA ALA A 242 20.79 4.81 -10.59
C ALA A 242 19.86 5.00 -9.37
N GLY A 243 19.90 4.07 -8.41
CA GLY A 243 19.12 4.17 -7.17
C GLY A 243 19.47 5.41 -6.33
N ARG A 244 20.77 5.71 -6.21
CA ARG A 244 21.24 6.90 -5.49
C ARG A 244 20.75 8.20 -6.14
N ARG A 245 20.83 8.30 -7.46
CA ARG A 245 20.35 9.48 -8.20
C ARG A 245 18.84 9.64 -8.07
N PHE A 246 18.09 8.54 -8.16
CA PHE A 246 16.64 8.54 -7.99
C PHE A 246 16.19 9.02 -6.60
N ARG A 247 16.90 8.63 -5.55
CA ARG A 247 16.66 9.16 -4.19
C ARG A 247 16.92 10.67 -4.13
N ASN A 248 18.01 11.12 -4.76
CA ASN A 248 18.42 12.52 -4.70
C ASN A 248 17.55 13.48 -5.55
N THR A 249 16.76 12.99 -6.51
CA THR A 249 15.86 13.88 -7.28
C THR A 249 14.72 14.42 -6.41
N ARG A 250 14.17 13.61 -5.50
CA ARG A 250 13.05 14.03 -4.63
C ARG A 250 13.44 15.19 -3.71
N LEU A 251 14.66 15.15 -3.17
CA LEU A 251 15.22 16.22 -2.33
C LEU A 251 15.37 17.56 -3.06
N ARG A 252 15.37 17.58 -4.40
CA ARG A 252 15.43 18.82 -5.19
C ARG A 252 14.05 19.40 -5.50
N ASP A 253 13.02 18.56 -5.52
CA ASP A 253 11.65 18.98 -5.80
C ASP A 253 10.94 19.52 -4.52
N GLU A 254 11.48 19.22 -3.34
CA GLU A 254 11.00 19.69 -2.03
C GLU A 254 11.68 20.99 -1.53
N GLN A 255 12.55 21.61 -2.34
CA GLN A 255 13.23 22.90 -2.08
C GLN A 255 12.70 24.02 -2.97
#